data_AF-A0A958VRR2-F1
#
_entry.id   AF-A0A958VRR2-F1
#
_cell.length_a   1.000
_cell.length_b   1.000
_cell.length_c   1.000
_cell.angle_alpha   90.00
_cell.angle_beta   90.00
_cell.angle_gamma   90.00
#
_symmetry.space_group_name_H-M   'P 1'
#
loop_
_entity.id
_entity.type
_entity.pdbx_description
1 polymer ?
#
loop_
_entity_poly.entity_id
_entity_poly.type
_entity_poly.pdbx_seq_one_letter_code
_entity_poly.pdbx_strand_id
1 'polypeptide(L)' 'KAAEKQQKKAEKEVKKHAKAQDNFSDAKKKYDKEFKKYQKLKSKGKLSPEDEVKWLKKLEGLQKKIDKTERKL' A
#
# COMPACT_ATOMS: atom_id res chain seq x y z
N LYS A 1 2.06 26.75 29.03
CA LYS A 1 0.82 26.14 28.49
C LYS A 1 0.62 26.27 26.97
N ALA A 2 0.94 27.39 26.31
CA ALA A 2 0.79 27.50 24.83
C ALA A 2 1.89 26.73 24.07
N ALA A 3 3.15 26.88 24.49
CA ALA A 3 4.31 26.18 23.90
C ALA A 3 4.17 24.64 23.94
N GLU A 4 3.72 24.08 25.07
CA GLU A 4 3.47 22.63 25.21
C GLU A 4 2.37 22.12 24.27
N LYS A 5 1.33 22.94 24.02
CA LYS A 5 0.28 22.59 23.06
C LYS A 5 0.80 22.61 21.63
N GLN A 6 1.70 23.52 21.28
CA GLN A 6 2.33 23.58 19.96
C GLN A 6 3.29 22.40 19.73
N GLN A 7 4.13 22.06 20.72
CA GLN A 7 5.00 20.89 20.63
C GLN A 7 4.19 19.59 20.44
N LYS A 8 3.13 19.38 21.23
CA LYS A 8 2.24 18.21 21.07
C LYS A 8 1.56 18.14 19.71
N LYS A 9 1.26 19.29 19.07
CA LYS A 9 0.67 19.31 17.73
C LYS A 9 1.71 18.90 16.69
N ALA A 10 2.91 19.47 16.77
CA ALA A 10 4.02 19.14 15.88
C ALA A 10 4.38 17.65 15.96
N GLU A 11 4.51 17.08 17.16
CA GLU A 11 4.78 15.64 17.34
C GLU A 11 3.67 14.75 16.75
N LYS A 12 2.41 15.16 16.89
CA LYS A 12 1.29 14.43 16.30
C LYS A 12 1.30 14.49 14.77
N GLU A 13 1.67 15.63 14.19
CA GLU A 13 1.80 15.76 12.74
C GLU A 13 2.94 14.92 12.19
N VAL A 14 4.12 14.98 12.80
CA VAL A 14 5.26 14.11 12.44
C VAL A 14 4.87 12.64 12.52
N LYS A 15 4.18 12.24 13.60
CA LYS A 15 3.72 10.85 13.76
C LYS A 15 2.66 10.44 12.73
N LYS A 16 1.78 11.36 12.32
CA LYS A 16 0.79 11.10 11.26
C LYS A 16 1.47 10.93 9.90
N HIS A 17 2.41 11.80 9.58
CA HIS A 17 3.16 11.74 8.32
C HIS A 17 4.01 10.47 8.23
N ALA A 18 4.72 10.11 9.32
CA ALA A 18 5.47 8.86 9.39
C ALA A 18 4.56 7.63 9.20
N LYS A 19 3.38 7.61 9.82
CA LYS A 19 2.39 6.54 9.61
C LYS A 19 1.84 6.50 8.18
N ALA A 20 1.68 7.65 7.53
CA ALA A 20 1.25 7.70 6.13
C ALA A 20 2.34 7.11 5.20
N GLN A 21 3.60 7.47 5.44
CA GLN A 21 4.77 6.93 4.71
C GLN A 21 4.90 5.42 4.89
N ASP A 22 4.75 4.94 6.12
CA ASP A 22 4.80 3.51 6.45
C ASP A 22 3.66 2.75 5.77
N ASN A 23 2.42 3.25 5.86
CA ASN A 23 1.26 2.64 5.20
C ASN A 23 1.40 2.57 3.68
N PHE A 24 1.94 3.62 3.04
CA PHE A 24 2.21 3.63 1.60
C PHE A 24 3.29 2.61 1.25
N SER A 25 4.39 2.57 2.01
CA SER A 25 5.48 1.62 1.81
C SER A 25 5.01 0.18 1.98
N ASP A 26 4.19 -0.12 2.98
CA ASP A 26 3.60 -1.44 3.19
C ASP A 26 2.68 -1.84 2.04
N ALA A 27 1.80 -0.93 1.60
CA ALA A 27 0.92 -1.17 0.45
C ALA A 27 1.72 -1.47 -0.83
N LYS A 28 2.80 -0.71 -1.08
CA LYS A 28 3.70 -0.92 -2.22
C LYS A 28 4.44 -2.25 -2.15
N LYS A 29 5.00 -2.61 -0.98
CA LYS A 29 5.63 -3.92 -0.74
C LYS A 29 4.65 -5.07 -0.96
N LYS A 30 3.41 -4.92 -0.50
CA LYS A 30 2.36 -5.93 -0.67
C LYS A 30 1.97 -6.10 -2.13
N TYR A 31 1.83 -5.01 -2.88
CA TYR A 31 1.60 -5.06 -4.32
C TYR A 31 2.75 -5.76 -5.05
N ASP A 32 4.02 -5.38 -4.80
CA ASP A 32 5.18 -6.00 -5.44
C ASP A 32 5.25 -7.51 -5.18
N LYS A 33 5.02 -7.92 -3.93
CA LYS A 33 5.02 -9.34 -3.54
C LYS A 33 3.93 -10.13 -4.28
N GLU A 34 2.72 -9.59 -4.32
CA GLU A 34 1.59 -10.23 -5.01
C GLU A 34 1.79 -10.22 -6.53
N PHE A 35 2.32 -9.13 -7.10
CA PHE A 35 2.64 -9.02 -8.52
C PHE A 35 3.70 -10.04 -8.95
N LYS A 36 4.77 -10.19 -8.17
CA LYS A 36 5.79 -11.23 -8.39
C LYS A 36 5.19 -12.64 -8.31
N LYS A 37 4.29 -12.88 -7.36
CA LYS A 37 3.60 -14.17 -7.23
C LYS A 37 2.70 -14.45 -8.42
N TYR A 38 1.92 -13.46 -8.88
CA TYR A 38 1.12 -13.53 -10.10
C TYR A 38 1.99 -13.86 -11.32
N GLN A 39 3.05 -13.09 -11.56
CA GLN A 39 3.97 -13.34 -12.68
C GLN A 39 4.56 -14.76 -12.63
N LYS A 40 4.99 -15.21 -11.45
CA LYS A 40 5.55 -16.57 -11.28
C LYS A 40 4.52 -17.66 -11.58
N LEU A 41 3.26 -17.47 -11.19
CA LEU A 41 2.19 -18.42 -11.49
C LEU A 41 1.81 -18.41 -12.97
N LYS A 42 1.74 -17.22 -13.58
CA LYS A 42 1.49 -17.02 -15.01
C LYS A 42 2.58 -17.66 -15.88
N SER A 43 3.86 -17.39 -15.59
CA SER A 43 4.98 -18.03 -16.30
C SER A 43 5.01 -19.55 -16.13
N LYS A 44 4.50 -20.08 -15.02
CA LYS A 44 4.40 -21.52 -14.81
C LYS A 44 3.16 -22.16 -15.46
N GLY A 45 2.27 -21.37 -16.09
CA GLY A 45 1.00 -21.87 -16.62
C GLY A 45 0.06 -22.42 -15.55
N LYS A 46 0.29 -22.09 -14.26
CA LYS A 46 -0.53 -22.55 -13.12
C LYS A 46 -1.70 -21.62 -12.83
N LEU A 47 -2.03 -20.74 -13.77
CA LEU A 47 -3.09 -19.76 -13.64
C LEU A 47 -4.19 -20.12 -14.62
N SER A 48 -5.31 -20.61 -14.10
CA SER A 48 -6.54 -20.73 -14.88
C SER A 48 -7.03 -19.32 -15.28
N PRO A 49 -7.77 -19.17 -16.38
CA PRO A 49 -8.30 -17.87 -16.82
C PRO A 49 -9.15 -17.20 -15.74
N GLU A 50 -9.93 -17.96 -14.96
CA GLU A 50 -10.69 -17.43 -13.83
C GLU A 50 -9.80 -16.92 -12.68
N ASP A 51 -8.71 -17.63 -12.40
CA ASP A 51 -7.74 -17.21 -11.39
C ASP A 51 -6.96 -15.98 -11.85
N GLU A 52 -6.66 -15.86 -13.14
CA GLU A 52 -6.06 -14.65 -13.71
C GLU A 52 -6.91 -13.42 -13.43
N VAL A 53 -8.22 -13.50 -13.66
CA VAL A 53 -9.15 -12.41 -13.37
C VAL A 53 -9.16 -12.06 -11.87
N LYS A 54 -9.16 -13.07 -10.98
CA LYS A 54 -9.08 -12.84 -9.52
C LYS A 54 -7.77 -12.16 -9.12
N TRP A 55 -6.66 -12.56 -9.72
CA TRP A 55 -5.34 -11.96 -9.49
C TRP A 55 -5.27 -10.52 -9.97
N LEU A 56 -5.74 -10.24 -11.18
CA LEU A 56 -5.80 -8.88 -11.72
C LEU A 56 -6.67 -7.97 -10.84
N LYS A 57 -7.85 -8.45 -10.41
CA LYS A 57 -8.73 -7.71 -9.50
C LYS A 57 -8.07 -7.43 -8.15
N LYS A 58 -7.30 -8.39 -7.62
CA LYS A 58 -6.53 -8.22 -6.38
C LYS A 58 -5.42 -7.18 -6.53
N LEU A 59 -4.68 -7.23 -7.64
CA LEU A 59 -3.63 -6.26 -7.96
C LEU A 59 -4.20 -4.85 -8.14
N GLU A 60 -5.32 -4.71 -8.85
CA GLU A 60 -6.02 -3.44 -9.01
C GLU A 60 -6.47 -2.86 -7.65
N GLY A 61 -7.01 -3.71 -6.76
CA GLY A 61 -7.39 -3.30 -5.41
C GLY A 61 -6.21 -2.81 -4.58
N LEU A 62 -5.05 -3.47 -4.69
CA LEU A 62 -3.81 -3.04 -4.04
C LEU A 62 -3.28 -1.74 -4.64
N GLN A 63 -3.31 -1.59 -5.96
CA GLN A 63 -2.91 -0.35 -6.64
C GLN A 63 -3.79 0.84 -6.25
N LYS A 64 -5.11 0.65 -6.19
CA LYS A 64 -6.04 1.66 -5.65
C LYS A 64 -5.75 2.02 -4.20
N LYS A 65 -5.28 1.07 -3.40
CA LYS A 65 -4.88 1.34 -2.01
C LYS A 65 -3.61 2.18 -1.96
N ILE A 66 -2.63 1.89 -2.82
CA ILE A 66 -1.40 2.66 -2.97
C ILE A 66 -1.72 4.10 -3.36
N ASP A 67 -2.49 4.33 -4.43
CA ASP A 67 -2.93 5.66 -4.87
C ASP A 67 -3.65 6.43 -3.75
N LYS A 68 -4.56 5.77 -3.01
CA LYS A 68 -5.25 6.40 -1.87
C LYS A 68 -4.31 6.79 -0.73
N THR A 69 -3.28 5.98 -0.47
CA THR A 69 -2.27 6.30 0.57
C THR A 69 -1.27 7.33 0.09
N GLU A 70 -0.94 7.35 -1.20
CA GLU A 70 -0.07 8.33 -1.84
C GLU A 70 -0.71 9.73 -1.82
N ARG A 71 -2.02 9.82 -2.11
CA ARG A 71 -2.78 11.08 -1.99
C ARG A 71 -2.91 11.62 -0.58
N LYS A 72 -2.64 10.79 0.44
CA LYS A 72 -2.75 11.14 1.87
C LYS A 72 -1.39 11.38 2.52
N LEU A 73 -0.32 11.11 1.78
CA LEU A 73 1.04 11.51 2.10
C LEU A 73 1.19 13.02 1.87
#